data_AF-A0A5C7K5D3-F1
#
_entry.id   AF-A0A5C7K5D3-F1
#
_cell.length_a   1.000
_cell.length_b   1.000
_cell.length_c   1.000
_cell.angle_alpha   90.00
_cell.angle_beta   90.00
_cell.angle_gamma   90.00
#
_symmetry.space_group_name_H-M   'P 1'
#
loop_
_entity.id
_entity.type
_entity.pdbx_description
1 polymer ?
#
loop_
_entity_poly.entity_id
_entity_poly.type
_entity_poly.pdbx_seq_one_letter_code
_entity_poly.pdbx_strand_id
1 'polypeptide(L)'
;STAVQASAALPGLFPPVEIQGRYYVDGALIKTLHASVALRDGAELVLCVNPLVPFDSELAERRDHKSRHSVNHLVEGGLPVVLSQTFRAIIHSRMKVGMDRYRHLHPGVDVVLFEPTRDDADMFFANVFSYSSRKKLCEHAYQRTRQDLYRRRHELAPILERHGISLNLAVLRDHERSLLTHEEGIPQGSTERALEIALEDLGHWLKQKRGA
;
A
#
# COMPACT_ATOMS: atom_id res chain seq x y z
N SER A 1 -7.17 12.13 17.32
CA SER A 1 -8.16 11.13 17.80
C SER A 1 -7.41 9.98 18.48
N THR A 2 -7.76 9.66 19.73
CA THR A 2 -7.13 8.58 20.50
C THR A 2 -7.41 7.20 19.89
N ALA A 3 -8.59 7.00 19.31
CA ALA A 3 -8.94 5.75 18.63
C ALA A 3 -8.04 5.48 17.41
N VAL A 4 -7.68 6.52 16.65
CA VAL A 4 -6.77 6.41 15.50
C VAL A 4 -5.35 6.06 15.96
N GLN A 5 -4.88 6.67 17.05
CA GLN A 5 -3.57 6.36 17.63
C GLN A 5 -3.52 4.89 18.10
N ALA A 6 -4.55 4.42 18.82
CA ALA A 6 -4.65 3.03 19.23
C ALA A 6 -4.66 2.06 18.04
N SER A 7 -5.38 2.40 16.97
CA SER A 7 -5.44 1.58 15.76
C SER A 7 -4.11 1.49 15.00
N ALA A 8 -3.17 2.42 15.22
CA ALA A 8 -1.87 2.47 14.57
C ALA A 8 -0.71 2.10 15.51
N ALA A 9 -1.00 1.68 16.73
CA ALA A 9 0.00 1.38 17.77
C ALA A 9 0.65 0.00 17.53
N LEU A 10 1.45 -0.11 16.48
CA LEU A 10 2.12 -1.35 16.08
C LEU A 10 3.18 -1.76 17.12
N PRO A 11 3.05 -2.92 17.77
CA PRO A 11 4.01 -3.37 18.78
C PRO A 11 5.44 -3.43 18.24
N GLY A 12 6.38 -2.91 19.03
CA GLY A 12 7.78 -2.79 18.65
C GLY A 12 8.13 -1.47 17.95
N LEU A 13 7.14 -0.74 17.38
CA LEU A 13 7.34 0.59 16.81
C LEU A 13 6.71 1.69 17.67
N PHE A 14 5.52 1.44 18.23
CA PHE A 14 4.77 2.41 19.02
C PHE A 14 4.28 1.80 20.34
N PRO A 15 4.22 2.59 21.44
CA PRO A 15 3.70 2.11 22.70
C PRO A 15 2.18 1.84 22.62
N PRO A 16 1.65 0.88 23.41
CA PRO A 16 0.21 0.69 23.54
C PRO A 16 -0.50 1.96 24.03
N VAL A 17 -1.73 2.18 23.56
CA VAL A 17 -2.53 3.37 23.90
C VAL A 17 -3.59 2.99 24.92
N GLU A 18 -3.65 3.69 26.04
CA GLU A 18 -4.67 3.48 27.06
C GLU A 18 -5.97 4.23 26.72
N ILE A 19 -7.09 3.52 26.69
CA ILE A 19 -8.44 4.08 26.53
C ILE A 19 -9.33 3.44 27.59
N GLN A 20 -9.90 4.25 28.48
CA GLN A 20 -10.83 3.79 29.53
C GLN A 20 -10.27 2.63 30.39
N GLY A 21 -9.01 2.73 30.82
CA GLY A 21 -8.37 1.71 31.68
C GLY A 21 -7.95 0.42 30.96
N ARG A 22 -7.99 0.39 29.62
CA ARG A 22 -7.55 -0.74 28.80
C ARG A 22 -6.49 -0.31 27.80
N TYR A 23 -5.48 -1.15 27.61
CA TYR A 23 -4.43 -0.92 26.63
C TYR A 23 -4.79 -1.53 25.29
N TYR A 24 -4.63 -0.73 24.23
CA TYR A 24 -4.91 -1.09 22.86
C TYR A 24 -3.63 -1.02 22.01
N VAL A 25 -3.53 -1.94 21.06
CA VAL A 25 -2.46 -2.03 20.06
C VAL A 25 -3.09 -2.14 18.67
N ASP A 26 -2.27 -2.05 17.63
CA ASP A 26 -2.70 -2.07 16.23
C ASP A 26 -3.68 -3.23 15.92
N GLY A 27 -4.79 -2.88 15.28
CA GLY A 27 -5.88 -3.81 14.93
C GLY A 27 -5.49 -4.84 13.86
N ALA A 28 -4.49 -4.55 13.02
CA ALA A 28 -3.98 -5.43 11.98
C ALA A 28 -3.41 -6.74 12.55
N LEU A 29 -3.02 -6.76 13.82
CA LEU A 29 -2.59 -7.97 14.55
C LEU A 29 -3.73 -8.98 14.71
N ILE A 30 -4.98 -8.50 14.80
CA ILE A 30 -6.16 -9.31 15.13
C ILE A 30 -7.04 -9.53 13.90
N LYS A 31 -7.32 -8.49 13.10
CA LYS A 31 -8.13 -8.58 11.87
C LYS A 31 -7.53 -7.68 10.78
N THR A 32 -7.27 -8.25 9.60
CA THR A 32 -6.72 -7.50 8.45
C THR A 32 -7.76 -6.59 7.81
N LEU A 33 -9.02 -7.03 7.72
CA LEU A 33 -10.07 -6.31 7.04
C LEU A 33 -11.33 -6.30 7.90
N HIS A 34 -11.68 -5.12 8.40
CA HIS A 34 -12.79 -4.90 9.32
C HIS A 34 -14.16 -4.76 8.61
N ALA A 35 -14.35 -5.42 7.45
CA ALA A 35 -15.61 -5.37 6.69
C ALA A 35 -16.85 -5.74 7.54
N SER A 36 -16.69 -6.65 8.51
CA SER A 36 -17.75 -6.99 9.49
C SER A 36 -18.34 -5.80 10.26
N VAL A 37 -17.62 -4.68 10.39
CA VAL A 37 -18.11 -3.49 11.07
C VAL A 37 -19.11 -2.78 10.16
N ALA A 38 -18.74 -2.51 8.90
CA ALA A 38 -19.63 -1.92 7.90
C ALA A 38 -20.86 -2.80 7.63
N LEU A 39 -20.68 -4.12 7.55
CA LEU A 39 -21.79 -5.06 7.35
C LEU A 39 -22.79 -5.06 8.51
N ARG A 40 -22.32 -4.93 9.75
CA ARG A 40 -23.20 -4.83 10.94
C ARG A 40 -23.94 -3.50 11.00
N ASP A 41 -23.39 -2.46 10.38
CA ASP A 41 -24.00 -1.14 10.27
C ASP A 41 -25.00 -1.04 9.10
N GLY A 42 -25.27 -2.16 8.41
CA GLY A 42 -26.27 -2.23 7.35
C GLY A 42 -25.76 -1.81 5.97
N ALA A 43 -24.44 -1.76 5.74
CA ALA A 43 -23.90 -1.46 4.42
C ALA A 43 -24.31 -2.52 3.37
N GLU A 44 -24.88 -2.07 2.26
CA GLU A 44 -25.30 -2.93 1.12
C GLU A 44 -24.17 -3.13 0.08
N LEU A 45 -23.14 -2.26 0.12
CA LEU A 45 -21.91 -2.36 -0.66
C LEU A 45 -20.70 -2.06 0.24
N VAL A 46 -19.68 -2.93 0.23
CA VAL A 46 -18.44 -2.72 0.97
C VAL A 46 -17.23 -2.82 0.03
N LEU A 47 -16.56 -1.69 -0.18
CA LEU A 47 -15.30 -1.62 -0.92
C LEU A 47 -14.13 -1.87 0.04
N CYS A 48 -13.48 -3.00 -0.12
CA CYS A 48 -12.38 -3.45 0.71
C CYS A 48 -11.06 -3.16 -0.01
N VAL A 49 -10.14 -2.46 0.64
CA VAL A 49 -8.80 -2.20 0.10
C VAL A 49 -7.78 -2.90 0.98
N ASN A 50 -7.03 -3.84 0.41
CA ASN A 50 -5.92 -4.50 1.08
C ASN A 50 -4.60 -4.19 0.36
N PRO A 51 -3.81 -3.22 0.87
CA PRO A 51 -2.53 -2.86 0.27
C PRO A 51 -1.40 -3.84 0.62
N LEU A 52 -1.61 -4.81 1.51
CA LEU A 52 -0.58 -5.68 2.08
C LEU A 52 -0.71 -7.13 1.59
N VAL A 53 -0.66 -7.33 0.27
CA VAL A 53 -0.69 -8.67 -0.34
C VAL A 53 0.69 -9.34 -0.38
N PRO A 54 0.80 -10.67 -0.22
CA PRO A 54 2.07 -11.40 -0.36
C PRO A 54 2.69 -11.25 -1.75
N PHE A 55 4.01 -11.06 -1.80
CA PHE A 55 4.77 -10.98 -3.04
C PHE A 55 5.14 -12.38 -3.49
N ASP A 56 5.02 -12.64 -4.79
CA ASP A 56 5.41 -13.89 -5.41
C ASP A 56 6.62 -13.63 -6.31
N SER A 57 7.81 -14.00 -5.82
CA SER A 57 9.06 -13.81 -6.52
C SER A 57 9.14 -14.59 -7.84
N GLU A 58 8.51 -15.76 -7.92
CA GLU A 58 8.55 -16.61 -9.11
C GLU A 58 7.68 -16.05 -10.25
N LEU A 59 6.57 -15.37 -9.92
CA LEU A 59 5.72 -14.70 -10.92
C LEU A 59 6.36 -13.42 -11.47
N ALA A 60 7.11 -12.69 -10.65
CA ALA A 60 7.82 -11.48 -11.07
C ALA A 60 8.98 -11.78 -12.03
N GLU A 61 9.76 -12.84 -11.77
CA GLU A 61 10.87 -13.28 -12.64
C GLU A 61 10.43 -13.73 -14.03
N ARG A 62 9.23 -14.32 -14.15
CA ARG A 62 8.68 -14.77 -15.44
C ARG A 62 8.19 -13.63 -16.32
N ARG A 63 7.83 -12.48 -15.74
CA ARG A 63 7.28 -11.33 -16.48
C ARG A 63 8.33 -10.31 -16.88
N ASP A 64 9.40 -10.19 -16.10
CA ASP A 64 10.42 -9.18 -16.32
C ASP A 64 11.81 -9.84 -16.48
N HIS A 65 12.19 -10.13 -17.73
CA HIS A 65 13.48 -10.71 -18.11
C HIS A 65 14.70 -9.86 -17.69
N LYS A 66 14.49 -8.69 -17.06
CA LYS A 66 15.52 -7.74 -16.61
C LYS A 66 15.75 -7.70 -15.09
N SER A 67 14.89 -8.31 -14.27
CA SER A 67 14.98 -8.13 -12.81
C SER A 67 15.82 -9.23 -12.14
N ARG A 68 17.13 -9.28 -12.44
CA ARG A 68 18.09 -10.15 -11.73
C ARG A 68 18.60 -9.56 -10.41
N HIS A 69 18.03 -8.45 -9.94
CA HIS A 69 18.48 -7.76 -8.72
C HIS A 69 17.56 -7.89 -7.51
N SER A 70 16.37 -8.49 -7.64
CA SER A 70 15.37 -8.55 -6.56
C SER A 70 15.49 -9.75 -5.61
N VAL A 71 16.19 -10.81 -6.01
CA VAL A 71 16.28 -12.06 -5.23
C VAL A 71 17.28 -11.96 -4.07
N ASN A 72 18.32 -11.15 -4.23
CA ASN A 72 19.40 -11.07 -3.23
C ASN A 72 19.00 -10.34 -1.93
N HIS A 73 17.88 -9.61 -1.91
CA HIS A 73 17.47 -8.83 -0.72
C HIS A 73 16.61 -9.60 0.30
N LEU A 74 16.14 -10.81 0.00
CA LEU A 74 15.37 -11.62 0.97
C LEU A 74 16.27 -12.24 2.06
N VAL A 75 17.55 -12.47 1.78
CA VAL A 75 18.49 -13.12 2.71
C VAL A 75 19.23 -12.10 3.60
N GLU A 76 19.32 -10.83 3.21
CA GLU A 76 20.07 -9.79 3.94
C GLU A 76 19.26 -9.02 5.00
N GLY A 77 17.93 -9.15 5.05
CA GLY A 77 17.08 -8.23 5.82
C GLY A 77 16.81 -8.56 7.30
N GLY A 78 17.34 -9.67 7.82
CA GLY A 78 17.23 -10.04 9.24
C GLY A 78 15.79 -10.21 9.80
N LEU A 79 15.66 -10.12 11.13
CA LEU A 79 14.40 -10.29 11.87
C LEU A 79 13.22 -9.43 11.35
N PRO A 80 13.40 -8.16 10.91
CA PRO A 80 12.33 -7.33 10.36
C PRO A 80 11.68 -7.88 9.08
N VAL A 81 12.47 -8.48 8.18
CA VAL A 81 11.94 -9.07 6.93
C VAL A 81 11.13 -10.32 7.23
N VAL A 82 11.60 -11.20 8.14
CA VAL A 82 10.83 -12.38 8.57
C VAL A 82 9.53 -11.99 9.28
N LEU A 83 9.56 -10.94 10.13
CA LEU A 83 8.35 -10.41 10.75
C LEU A 83 7.35 -9.92 9.71
N SER A 84 7.81 -9.13 8.72
CA SER A 84 6.94 -8.62 7.66
C SER A 84 6.30 -9.74 6.81
N GLN A 85 7.04 -10.81 6.51
CA GLN A 85 6.50 -11.98 5.82
C GLN A 85 5.54 -12.78 6.69
N THR A 86 5.81 -12.91 7.98
CA THR A 86 4.91 -13.60 8.92
C THR A 86 3.59 -12.84 9.06
N PHE A 87 3.63 -11.52 9.22
CA PHE A 87 2.44 -10.67 9.22
C PHE A 87 1.62 -10.85 7.95
N ARG A 88 2.30 -10.86 6.81
CA ARG A 88 1.69 -11.00 5.49
C ARG A 88 1.05 -12.37 5.25
N ALA A 89 1.68 -13.44 5.73
CA ALA A 89 1.11 -14.79 5.70
C ALA A 89 -0.14 -14.92 6.60
N ILE A 90 -0.08 -14.36 7.82
CA ILE A 90 -1.22 -14.33 8.74
C ILE A 90 -2.39 -13.53 8.14
N ILE A 91 -2.10 -12.38 7.57
CA ILE A 91 -3.05 -11.53 6.86
C ILE A 91 -3.71 -12.30 5.71
N HIS A 92 -2.91 -12.92 4.85
CA HIS A 92 -3.41 -13.57 3.64
C HIS A 92 -4.32 -14.78 3.96
N SER A 93 -3.91 -15.63 4.91
CA SER A 93 -4.70 -16.78 5.34
C SER A 93 -6.07 -16.37 5.90
N ARG A 94 -6.10 -15.29 6.69
CA ARG A 94 -7.33 -14.77 7.30
C ARG A 94 -8.24 -14.05 6.31
N MET A 95 -7.70 -13.38 5.29
CA MET A 95 -8.48 -12.73 4.25
C MET A 95 -9.35 -13.71 3.46
N LYS A 96 -8.78 -14.87 3.09
CA LYS A 96 -9.51 -15.91 2.35
C LYS A 96 -10.69 -16.47 3.17
N VAL A 97 -10.43 -16.80 4.44
CA VAL A 97 -11.46 -17.34 5.36
C VAL A 97 -12.51 -16.28 5.75
N GLY A 98 -12.09 -15.02 5.92
CA GLY A 98 -12.99 -13.92 6.25
C GLY A 98 -13.93 -13.56 5.11
N MET A 99 -13.42 -13.53 3.87
CA MET A 99 -14.20 -13.18 2.69
C MET A 99 -15.25 -14.25 2.34
N ASP A 100 -14.88 -15.53 2.40
CA ASP A 100 -15.83 -16.62 2.18
C ASP A 100 -16.94 -16.61 3.23
N ARG A 101 -16.62 -16.27 4.49
CA ARG A 101 -17.60 -16.13 5.55
C ARG A 101 -18.56 -14.94 5.34
N TYR A 102 -18.09 -13.81 4.81
CA TYR A 102 -18.98 -12.68 4.52
C TYR A 102 -19.99 -13.00 3.43
N ARG A 103 -19.57 -13.68 2.36
CA ARG A 103 -20.48 -14.11 1.28
C ARG A 103 -21.59 -15.04 1.78
N HIS A 104 -21.29 -15.91 2.74
CA HIS A 104 -22.29 -16.82 3.31
C HIS A 104 -23.21 -16.14 4.32
N LEU A 105 -22.70 -15.21 5.14
CA LEU A 105 -23.49 -14.56 6.20
C LEU A 105 -24.36 -13.41 5.69
N HIS A 106 -24.02 -12.82 4.55
CA HIS A 106 -24.73 -11.67 3.98
C HIS A 106 -25.01 -11.88 2.49
N PRO A 107 -25.92 -12.81 2.11
CA PRO A 107 -26.16 -13.20 0.70
C PRO A 107 -26.82 -12.11 -0.19
N GLY A 108 -26.95 -10.88 0.28
CA GLY A 108 -27.43 -9.73 -0.49
C GLY A 108 -26.50 -8.51 -0.47
N VAL A 109 -25.33 -8.62 0.16
CA VAL A 109 -24.36 -7.52 0.25
C VAL A 109 -23.22 -7.75 -0.73
N ASP A 110 -22.94 -6.75 -1.57
CA ASP A 110 -21.81 -6.81 -2.49
C ASP A 110 -20.52 -6.40 -1.76
N VAL A 111 -19.55 -7.32 -1.70
CA VAL A 111 -18.23 -7.04 -1.13
C VAL A 111 -17.18 -7.10 -2.22
N VAL A 112 -16.57 -5.96 -2.53
CA VAL A 112 -15.57 -5.82 -3.61
C VAL A 112 -14.19 -5.63 -3.00
N LEU A 113 -13.25 -6.50 -3.34
CA LEU A 113 -11.87 -6.43 -2.85
C LEU A 113 -10.94 -5.82 -3.92
N PHE A 114 -10.13 -4.86 -3.49
CA PHE A 114 -9.05 -4.24 -4.24
C PHE A 114 -7.72 -4.59 -3.58
N GLU A 115 -6.87 -5.23 -4.37
CA GLU A 115 -5.56 -5.72 -3.98
C GLU A 115 -4.55 -5.38 -5.08
N PRO A 116 -3.31 -4.99 -4.74
CA PRO A 116 -2.23 -4.93 -5.72
C PRO A 116 -2.03 -6.30 -6.38
N THR A 117 -1.53 -6.31 -7.61
CA THR A 117 -1.15 -7.57 -8.24
C THR A 117 0.09 -8.15 -7.54
N ARG A 118 0.17 -9.47 -7.43
CA ARG A 118 1.24 -10.16 -6.69
C ARG A 118 2.64 -10.01 -7.31
N ASP A 119 2.69 -9.59 -8.57
CA ASP A 119 3.90 -9.26 -9.33
C ASP A 119 4.33 -7.79 -9.21
N ASP A 120 3.61 -6.98 -8.42
CA ASP A 120 3.92 -5.57 -8.21
C ASP A 120 5.04 -5.39 -7.16
N ALA A 121 6.27 -5.51 -7.64
CA ALA A 121 7.47 -5.33 -6.83
C ALA A 121 7.59 -3.92 -6.23
N ASP A 122 7.05 -2.88 -6.89
CA ASP A 122 7.11 -1.51 -6.41
C ASP A 122 6.19 -1.28 -5.20
N MET A 123 5.01 -1.91 -5.15
CA MET A 123 4.17 -1.96 -3.94
C MET A 123 4.81 -2.83 -2.83
N PHE A 124 5.63 -3.81 -3.20
CA PHE A 124 6.26 -4.73 -2.24
C PHE A 124 7.48 -4.14 -1.54
N PHE A 125 8.38 -3.52 -2.28
CA PHE A 125 9.65 -2.99 -1.77
C PHE A 125 9.58 -1.52 -1.35
N ALA A 126 8.45 -0.84 -1.59
CA ALA A 126 8.20 0.43 -0.94
C ALA A 126 8.14 0.20 0.58
N ASN A 127 9.20 0.60 1.27
CA ASN A 127 9.18 0.74 2.71
C ASN A 127 7.97 1.61 3.07
N VAL A 128 6.90 1.00 3.57
CA VAL A 128 5.62 1.66 3.90
C VAL A 128 5.84 2.74 4.98
N PHE A 129 6.98 2.69 5.68
CA PHE A 129 7.42 3.66 6.67
C PHE A 129 8.34 4.76 6.12
N SER A 130 8.76 4.69 4.85
CA SER A 130 9.58 5.73 4.22
C SER A 130 8.74 6.93 3.79
N TYR A 131 8.98 8.06 4.45
CA TYR A 131 8.34 9.33 4.10
C TYR A 131 8.75 9.85 2.72
N SER A 132 10.00 9.60 2.29
CA SER A 132 10.51 10.07 0.99
C SER A 132 9.86 9.37 -0.20
N SER A 133 9.35 8.15 -0.01
CA SER A 133 8.75 7.33 -1.06
C SER A 133 7.23 7.47 -1.17
N ARG A 134 6.56 8.20 -0.26
CA ARG A 134 5.09 8.26 -0.18
C ARG A 134 4.44 8.77 -1.45
N LYS A 135 4.92 9.89 -2.01
CA LYS A 135 4.34 10.47 -3.25
C LYS A 135 4.42 9.48 -4.40
N LYS A 136 5.59 8.84 -4.59
CA LYS A 136 5.80 7.82 -5.62
C LYS A 136 4.91 6.59 -5.41
N LEU A 137 4.78 6.12 -4.16
CA LEU A 137 3.92 4.97 -3.83
C LEU A 137 2.44 5.27 -4.09
N CYS A 138 1.96 6.46 -3.70
CA CYS A 138 0.58 6.87 -3.95
C CYS A 138 0.29 7.02 -5.44
N GLU A 139 1.20 7.62 -6.21
CA GLU A 139 1.09 7.70 -7.67
C GLU A 139 1.01 6.31 -8.29
N HIS A 140 1.92 5.43 -7.90
CA HIS A 140 1.95 4.05 -8.39
C HIS A 140 0.66 3.29 -8.07
N ALA A 141 0.20 3.35 -6.81
CA ALA A 141 -1.06 2.75 -6.40
C ALA A 141 -2.25 3.32 -7.19
N TYR A 142 -2.29 4.63 -7.42
CA TYR A 142 -3.32 5.28 -8.21
C TYR A 142 -3.37 4.75 -9.65
N GLN A 143 -2.22 4.70 -10.32
CA GLN A 143 -2.16 4.19 -11.70
C GLN A 143 -2.57 2.71 -11.77
N ARG A 144 -2.12 1.89 -10.82
CA ARG A 144 -2.48 0.48 -10.74
C ARG A 144 -3.96 0.27 -10.50
N THR A 145 -4.57 1.00 -9.57
CA THR A 145 -6.00 0.91 -9.31
C THR A 145 -6.81 1.33 -10.53
N ARG A 146 -6.40 2.38 -11.27
CA ARG A 146 -7.08 2.76 -12.52
C ARG A 146 -7.03 1.68 -13.58
N GLN A 147 -5.86 1.07 -13.76
CA GLN A 147 -5.68 -0.06 -14.69
C GLN A 147 -6.53 -1.27 -14.28
N ASP A 148 -6.59 -1.59 -12.98
CA ASP A 148 -7.39 -2.70 -12.46
C ASP A 148 -8.90 -2.45 -12.65
N LEU A 149 -9.37 -1.26 -12.29
CA LEU A 149 -10.76 -0.83 -12.51
C LEU A 149 -11.14 -0.91 -14.00
N TYR A 150 -10.26 -0.47 -14.90
CA TYR A 150 -10.51 -0.58 -16.33
C TYR A 150 -10.54 -2.03 -16.80
N ARG A 151 -9.61 -2.87 -16.33
CA ARG A 151 -9.53 -4.30 -16.69
C ARG A 151 -10.79 -5.05 -16.24
N ARG A 152 -11.23 -4.81 -15.01
CA ARG A 152 -12.38 -5.46 -14.36
C ARG A 152 -13.71 -4.73 -14.61
N ARG A 153 -13.74 -3.73 -15.49
CA ARG A 153 -14.94 -2.89 -15.71
C ARG A 153 -16.22 -3.68 -15.98
N HIS A 154 -16.14 -4.78 -16.73
CA HIS A 154 -17.30 -5.60 -17.07
C HIS A 154 -17.78 -6.48 -15.90
N GLU A 155 -16.88 -6.82 -14.98
CA GLU A 155 -17.21 -7.52 -13.72
C GLU A 155 -17.79 -6.53 -12.70
N LEU A 156 -17.17 -5.35 -12.58
CA LEU A 156 -17.49 -4.36 -11.55
C LEU A 156 -18.71 -3.50 -11.89
N ALA A 157 -18.92 -3.13 -13.15
CA ALA A 157 -20.03 -2.27 -13.56
C ALA A 157 -21.40 -2.79 -13.08
N PRO A 158 -21.82 -4.05 -13.33
CA PRO A 158 -23.13 -4.52 -12.89
C PRO A 158 -23.26 -4.64 -11.36
N ILE A 159 -22.13 -4.74 -10.64
CA ILE A 159 -22.13 -4.70 -9.17
C ILE A 159 -22.36 -3.27 -8.71
N LEU A 160 -21.57 -2.32 -9.20
CA LEU A 160 -21.63 -0.92 -8.80
C LEU A 160 -22.95 -0.24 -9.20
N GLU A 161 -23.49 -0.58 -10.37
CA GLU A 161 -24.76 -0.03 -10.88
C GLU A 161 -25.96 -0.39 -9.99
N ARG A 162 -25.97 -1.58 -9.38
CA ARG A 162 -27.00 -1.98 -8.40
C ARG A 162 -27.06 -1.04 -7.19
N HIS A 163 -25.97 -0.34 -6.92
CA HIS A 163 -25.81 0.63 -5.83
C HIS A 163 -25.76 2.09 -6.31
N GLY A 164 -26.13 2.36 -7.57
CA GLY A 164 -26.13 3.70 -8.14
C GLY A 164 -24.74 4.28 -8.42
N ILE A 165 -23.70 3.45 -8.51
CA ILE A 165 -22.31 3.87 -8.76
C ILE A 165 -21.92 3.47 -10.19
N SER A 166 -21.36 4.43 -10.93
CA SER A 166 -20.87 4.19 -12.30
C SER A 166 -19.37 4.39 -12.41
N LEU A 167 -18.69 3.54 -13.19
CA LEU A 167 -17.28 3.74 -13.52
C LEU A 167 -17.10 4.88 -14.51
N ASN A 168 -16.27 5.87 -14.17
CA ASN A 168 -15.91 6.93 -15.09
C ASN A 168 -14.85 6.45 -16.10
N LEU A 169 -15.30 5.88 -17.22
CA LEU A 169 -14.40 5.32 -18.24
C LEU A 169 -13.50 6.37 -18.90
N ALA A 170 -13.92 7.64 -18.97
CA ALA A 170 -13.06 8.71 -19.48
C ALA A 170 -11.83 8.88 -18.57
N VAL A 171 -12.05 8.93 -17.25
CA VAL A 171 -10.98 9.00 -16.26
C VAL A 171 -10.15 7.72 -16.24
N LEU A 172 -10.72 6.54 -16.47
CA LEU A 172 -9.95 5.29 -16.47
C LEU A 172 -9.08 5.10 -17.73
N ARG A 173 -9.43 5.73 -18.85
CA ARG A 173 -8.69 5.65 -20.13
C ARG A 173 -7.62 6.73 -20.31
N ASP A 174 -7.65 7.78 -19.50
CA ASP A 174 -6.76 8.94 -19.63
C ASP A 174 -5.31 8.63 -19.22
N HIS A 175 -4.44 8.28 -20.17
CA HIS A 175 -3.06 7.91 -19.86
C HIS A 175 -2.19 9.07 -19.31
N GLU A 176 -2.61 10.32 -19.49
CA GLU A 176 -1.87 11.50 -19.03
C GLU A 176 -2.23 11.89 -17.59
N ARG A 177 -3.30 11.32 -17.04
CA ARG A 177 -3.75 11.64 -15.69
C ARG A 177 -2.80 11.10 -14.63
N SER A 178 -2.37 11.99 -13.74
CA SER A 178 -1.56 11.67 -12.56
C SER A 178 -2.28 12.07 -11.27
N LEU A 179 -2.01 11.37 -10.16
CA LEU A 179 -2.48 11.79 -8.83
C LEU A 179 -1.74 13.06 -8.37
N LEU A 180 -0.50 13.24 -8.84
CA LEU A 180 0.42 14.28 -8.38
C LEU A 180 0.38 15.56 -9.25
N THR A 181 -0.68 15.81 -10.01
CA THR A 181 -0.76 17.00 -10.87
C THR A 181 -0.74 18.31 -10.06
N HIS A 182 0.39 19.03 -10.17
CA HIS A 182 0.54 20.49 -10.25
C HIS A 182 0.01 21.45 -9.17
N GLU A 183 -0.28 21.03 -7.92
CA GLU A 183 -0.60 22.00 -6.84
C GLU A 183 0.19 21.85 -5.52
N GLU A 184 1.10 20.89 -5.39
CA GLU A 184 2.08 20.91 -4.29
C GLU A 184 3.48 21.04 -4.85
N GLY A 185 3.90 22.29 -5.05
CA GLY A 185 5.26 22.63 -5.37
C GLY A 185 6.23 21.88 -4.47
N ILE A 186 7.15 21.14 -5.08
CA ILE A 186 8.48 20.98 -4.49
C ILE A 186 8.91 22.42 -4.18
N PRO A 187 9.22 22.81 -2.92
CA PRO A 187 9.69 24.16 -2.66
C PRO A 187 10.87 24.39 -3.60
N GLN A 188 10.77 25.39 -4.46
CA GLN A 188 11.70 25.57 -5.58
C GLN A 188 13.17 25.71 -5.13
N GLY A 189 13.41 25.91 -3.82
CA GLY A 189 14.74 25.90 -3.21
C GLY A 189 15.22 24.58 -2.58
N SER A 190 14.43 23.50 -2.46
CA SER A 190 14.91 22.26 -1.81
C SER A 190 15.86 21.46 -2.69
N THR A 191 15.61 21.44 -4.00
CA THR A 191 16.48 20.75 -4.98
C THR A 191 17.74 21.56 -5.25
N GLU A 192 17.62 22.88 -5.36
CA GLU A 192 18.77 23.78 -5.50
C GLU A 192 19.68 23.70 -4.28
N ARG A 193 19.11 23.73 -3.07
CA ARG A 193 19.89 23.64 -1.82
C ARG A 193 20.51 22.26 -1.60
N ALA A 194 19.84 21.18 -2.00
CA ALA A 194 20.41 19.83 -1.97
C ALA A 194 21.56 19.68 -2.98
N LEU A 195 21.45 20.31 -4.15
CA LEU A 195 22.52 20.34 -5.16
C LEU A 195 23.71 21.17 -4.68
N GLU A 196 23.45 22.32 -4.05
CA GLU A 196 24.47 23.21 -3.51
C GLU A 196 25.29 22.52 -2.40
N ILE A 197 24.61 21.83 -1.47
CA ILE A 197 25.25 21.01 -0.43
C ILE A 197 26.08 19.88 -1.04
N ALA A 198 25.54 19.16 -2.02
CA ALA A 198 26.27 18.06 -2.67
C ALA A 198 27.51 18.55 -3.44
N LEU A 199 27.46 19.74 -4.02
CA LEU A 199 28.58 20.38 -4.71
C LEU A 199 29.65 20.89 -3.72
N GLU A 200 29.24 21.43 -2.57
CA GLU A 200 30.17 21.80 -1.49
C GLU A 200 30.90 20.58 -0.93
N ASP A 201 30.18 19.49 -0.63
CA ASP A 201 30.77 18.24 -0.12
C ASP A 201 31.76 17.64 -1.11
N LEU A 202 31.43 17.65 -2.40
CA LEU A 202 32.34 17.20 -3.46
C LEU A 202 33.57 18.12 -3.57
N GLY A 203 33.38 19.43 -3.41
CA GLY A 203 34.46 20.42 -3.39
C GLY A 203 35.42 20.22 -2.21
N HIS A 204 34.88 19.92 -1.03
CA HIS A 204 35.67 19.59 0.17
C HIS A 204 36.46 18.29 -0.03
N TRP A 205 35.82 17.24 -0.55
CA TRP A 205 36.47 15.96 -0.82
C TRP A 205 37.62 16.08 -1.84
N LEU A 206 37.40 16.83 -2.94
CA LEU A 206 38.42 17.05 -3.96
C LEU A 206 39.61 17.88 -3.43
N LYS A 207 39.38 18.85 -2.54
CA LYS A 207 40.45 19.60 -1.87
C LYS A 207 41.27 18.71 -0.94
N GLN A 208 40.60 17.83 -0.20
CA GLN A 208 41.26 16.88 0.70
C GLN A 208 42.12 15.86 -0.06
N LYS A 209 41.69 15.45 -1.26
CA LYS A 209 42.42 14.52 -2.13
C LYS A 209 43.57 15.17 -2.92
N ARG A 210 43.56 16.51 -3.08
CA ARG A 210 44.65 17.28 -3.73
C ARG A 210 45.73 17.77 -2.76
N GLY A 211 45.50 17.62 -1.45
CA GLY A 211 46.47 17.94 -0.40
C GLY A 211 47.23 16.72 0.16
N ALA A 212 47.11 15.56 -0.50
CA ALA A 212 47.83 14.31 -0.19
C ALA A 212 48.77 13.94 -1.34
#